data_AF-A0A959NXM4-F1
#
_entry.id   AF-A0A959NXM4-F1
#
_cell.length_a   1.000
_cell.length_b   1.000
_cell.length_c   1.000
_cell.angle_alpha   90.00
_cell.angle_beta   90.00
_cell.angle_gamma   90.00
#
_symmetry.space_group_name_H-M   'P 1'
#
loop_
_entity.id
_entity.type
_entity.pdbx_description
1 polymer ?
#
loop_
_entity_poly.entity_id
_entity_poly.type
_entity_poly.pdbx_seq_one_letter_code
_entity_poly.pdbx_strand_id
1 'polypeptide(L)'
;SYQFQKENMPRKMTLEISVGNFSNSWDIWVYPENLTTESKEIQVVEKLTPSTINFLKDGGKVLLSLGKGKVSPEMGGKVGVGFSSIFWNTAWTGGQKPHTLGILCNPKHPALELFPTEYHSNWQWWDAMSHADVIKLNEFPVQIKPIVRVIDDWFTNRRLALLFEVKVGKGKLLVSGIDLHTNLDSRYEAKQLLKSLNNYMNSEAFDPEFALTISEINNIVK
;
A
#
# COMPACT_ATOMS: atom_id res chain seq x y z
N SER A 1 -25.22 -25.05 -9.75
CA SER A 1 -24.58 -25.09 -8.43
C SER A 1 -23.16 -24.56 -8.56
N TYR A 2 -22.83 -23.48 -7.87
CA TYR A 2 -21.43 -23.06 -7.79
C TYR A 2 -20.70 -24.02 -6.85
N GLN A 3 -19.65 -24.67 -7.33
CA GLN A 3 -18.83 -25.56 -6.52
C GLN A 3 -17.69 -24.73 -5.95
N PHE A 4 -17.64 -24.57 -4.62
CA PHE A 4 -16.52 -23.89 -3.97
C PHE A 4 -15.22 -24.61 -4.33
N GLN A 5 -14.34 -23.91 -5.06
CA GLN A 5 -12.99 -24.40 -5.33
C GLN A 5 -12.23 -24.48 -4.01
N LYS A 6 -11.60 -25.63 -3.75
CA LYS A 6 -10.74 -25.88 -2.57
C LYS A 6 -9.35 -25.22 -2.69
N GLU A 7 -9.14 -24.37 -3.69
CA GLU A 7 -7.86 -23.71 -3.92
C GLU A 7 -7.59 -22.69 -2.81
N ASN A 8 -6.48 -22.89 -2.10
CA ASN A 8 -6.04 -22.02 -1.01
C ASN A 8 -5.22 -20.84 -1.56
N MET A 9 -5.86 -20.00 -2.37
CA MET A 9 -5.24 -18.82 -2.99
C MET A 9 -6.12 -17.59 -2.88
N PRO A 10 -5.54 -16.39 -2.77
CA PRO A 10 -6.31 -15.16 -2.75
C PRO A 10 -6.97 -14.94 -4.11
N ARG A 11 -8.26 -14.54 -4.12
CA ARG A 11 -9.01 -14.31 -5.35
C ARG A 11 -10.13 -13.28 -5.18
N LYS A 12 -10.45 -12.61 -6.28
CA LYS A 12 -11.70 -11.84 -6.43
C LYS A 12 -12.80 -12.79 -6.95
N MET A 13 -13.97 -12.76 -6.33
CA MET A 13 -15.15 -13.49 -6.76
C MET A 13 -16.33 -12.52 -6.91
N THR A 14 -17.35 -12.93 -7.66
CA THR A 14 -18.59 -12.18 -7.80
C THR A 14 -19.72 -12.99 -7.16
N LEU A 15 -20.37 -12.42 -6.15
CA LEU A 15 -21.60 -12.95 -5.58
C LEU A 15 -22.76 -12.41 -6.40
N GLU A 16 -23.52 -13.28 -7.06
CA GLU A 16 -24.73 -12.93 -7.79
C GLU A 16 -25.96 -13.53 -7.10
N ILE A 17 -27.00 -12.71 -6.90
CA ILE A 17 -28.28 -13.12 -6.34
C ILE A 17 -29.37 -12.77 -7.34
N SER A 18 -30.20 -13.76 -7.69
CA SER A 18 -31.32 -13.60 -8.63
C SER A 18 -32.66 -13.92 -7.94
N VAL A 19 -33.65 -13.05 -8.13
CA VAL A 19 -35.04 -13.21 -7.64
C VAL A 19 -36.01 -12.90 -8.78
N GLY A 20 -36.71 -13.92 -9.27
CA GLY A 20 -37.54 -13.80 -10.47
C GLY A 20 -36.69 -13.41 -11.68
N ASN A 21 -37.01 -12.26 -12.28
CA ASN A 21 -36.28 -11.70 -13.43
C ASN A 21 -35.24 -10.64 -13.05
N PHE A 22 -35.03 -10.39 -11.75
CA PHE A 22 -34.06 -9.39 -11.26
C PHE A 22 -32.80 -10.08 -10.77
N SER A 23 -31.64 -9.52 -11.07
CA SER A 23 -30.34 -9.95 -10.53
C SER A 23 -29.56 -8.76 -10.01
N ASN A 24 -28.75 -9.02 -8.98
CA ASN A 24 -27.75 -8.08 -8.51
C ASN A 24 -26.45 -8.83 -8.19
N SER A 25 -25.32 -8.13 -8.29
CA SER A 25 -24.01 -8.73 -8.10
C SER A 25 -23.07 -7.83 -7.32
N TRP A 26 -22.18 -8.45 -6.54
CA TRP A 26 -21.19 -7.77 -5.72
C TRP A 26 -19.85 -8.47 -5.84
N ASP A 27 -18.80 -7.68 -5.94
CA ASP A 27 -17.44 -8.19 -5.84
C ASP A 27 -17.09 -8.50 -4.38
N ILE A 28 -16.47 -9.65 -4.16
CA ILE A 28 -15.94 -10.08 -2.87
C ILE A 28 -14.51 -10.56 -3.04
N TRP A 29 -13.67 -10.34 -2.02
CA TRP A 29 -12.30 -10.83 -1.98
C TRP A 29 -12.20 -11.93 -0.95
N VAL A 30 -11.62 -13.05 -1.35
CA VAL A 30 -11.44 -14.23 -0.52
C VAL A 30 -9.96 -14.44 -0.32
N TYR A 31 -9.54 -14.54 0.95
CA TYR A 31 -8.15 -14.72 1.33
C TYR A 31 -7.95 -16.04 2.10
N PRO A 32 -6.80 -16.72 1.91
CA PRO A 32 -6.43 -17.88 2.70
C PRO A 32 -6.44 -17.61 4.22
N GLU A 33 -6.95 -18.55 5.00
CA GLU A 33 -6.97 -18.47 6.47
C GLU A 33 -5.54 -18.60 7.05
N ASN A 34 -4.74 -19.52 6.49
CA ASN A 34 -3.39 -19.81 6.95
C ASN A 34 -2.34 -19.08 6.10
N LEU A 35 -2.07 -17.82 6.46
CA LEU A 35 -0.98 -17.03 5.90
C LEU A 35 0.26 -17.19 6.79
N THR A 36 1.14 -18.15 6.49
CA THR A 36 2.46 -18.20 7.11
C THR A 36 3.26 -17.02 6.58
N THR A 37 3.47 -15.99 7.40
CA THR A 37 4.13 -14.72 7.00
C THR A 37 5.54 -14.57 7.57
N GLU A 38 6.11 -15.64 8.11
CA GLU A 38 7.45 -15.60 8.72
C GLU A 38 8.53 -15.74 7.64
N SER A 39 9.00 -14.61 7.11
CA SER A 39 10.35 -14.55 6.55
C SER A 39 11.26 -13.97 7.62
N LYS A 40 12.30 -14.72 8.01
CA LYS A 40 13.35 -14.24 8.93
C LYS A 40 14.24 -13.16 8.28
N GLU A 41 14.13 -12.94 6.97
CA GLU A 41 15.01 -12.07 6.20
C GLU A 41 14.52 -10.62 6.07
N ILE A 42 13.24 -10.36 6.36
CA ILE A 42 12.63 -9.03 6.22
C ILE A 42 12.32 -8.44 7.58
N GLN A 43 12.80 -7.22 7.86
CA GLN A 43 12.37 -6.45 9.02
C GLN A 43 11.18 -5.57 8.66
N VAL A 44 10.04 -5.78 9.32
CA VAL A 44 8.89 -4.87 9.26
C VAL A 44 9.01 -3.88 10.41
N VAL A 45 9.07 -2.58 10.09
CA VAL A 45 9.29 -1.52 11.07
C VAL A 45 8.41 -0.31 10.79
N GLU A 46 8.10 0.46 11.83
CA GLU A 46 7.44 1.77 11.71
C GLU A 46 8.43 2.95 11.61
N LYS A 47 9.70 2.72 11.96
CA LYS A 47 10.75 3.74 11.99
C LYS A 47 12.13 3.13 11.77
N LEU A 48 13.05 3.94 11.25
CA LEU A 48 14.45 3.52 11.09
C LEU A 48 15.24 3.77 12.38
N THR A 49 15.27 2.77 13.26
CA THR A 49 16.14 2.79 14.44
C THR A 49 17.62 2.59 14.03
N PRO A 50 18.60 2.91 14.91
CA PRO A 50 20.00 2.62 14.62
C PRO A 50 20.28 1.16 14.22
N SER A 51 19.57 0.19 14.81
CA SER A 51 19.72 -1.22 14.44
C SER A 51 19.18 -1.52 13.04
N THR A 52 18.01 -0.98 12.68
CA THR A 52 17.46 -1.10 11.32
C THR A 52 18.33 -0.42 10.28
N ILE A 53 18.92 0.73 10.60
CA ILE A 53 19.85 1.44 9.72
C ILE A 53 21.10 0.58 9.46
N ASN A 54 21.66 -0.04 10.50
CA ASN A 54 22.80 -0.95 10.34
C ASN A 54 22.41 -2.18 9.50
N PHE A 55 21.24 -2.77 9.76
CA PHE A 55 20.73 -3.88 8.96
C PHE A 55 20.60 -3.52 7.47
N LEU A 56 20.11 -2.32 7.13
CA LEU A 56 20.09 -1.82 5.74
C LEU A 56 21.51 -1.64 5.18
N LYS A 57 22.45 -1.09 5.95
CA LYS A 57 23.84 -0.91 5.50
C LYS A 57 24.52 -2.24 5.19
N ASP A 58 24.13 -3.31 5.89
CA ASP A 58 24.66 -4.67 5.70
C ASP A 58 23.98 -5.43 4.55
N GLY A 59 23.05 -4.79 3.81
CA GLY A 59 22.37 -5.40 2.68
C GLY A 59 20.99 -5.98 3.00
N GLY A 60 20.47 -5.74 4.20
CA GLY A 60 19.17 -6.21 4.65
C GLY A 60 18.00 -5.64 3.85
N LYS A 61 16.85 -6.33 3.97
CA LYS A 61 15.58 -5.96 3.33
C LYS A 61 14.61 -5.45 4.39
N VAL A 62 14.11 -4.23 4.25
CA VAL A 62 13.22 -3.61 5.23
C VAL A 62 11.90 -3.23 4.58
N LEU A 63 10.80 -3.53 5.26
CA LEU A 63 9.48 -2.95 5.00
C LEU A 63 9.26 -1.85 6.04
N LEU A 64 9.34 -0.59 5.61
CA LEU A 64 8.92 0.54 6.42
C LEU A 64 7.40 0.69 6.28
N SER A 65 6.65 0.06 7.18
CA SER A 65 5.20 0.17 7.26
C SER A 65 4.84 1.31 8.19
N LEU A 66 4.55 2.45 7.58
CA LEU A 66 3.97 3.59 8.26
C LEU A 66 2.48 3.32 8.51
N GLY A 67 1.75 4.36 8.86
CA GLY A 67 0.31 4.30 9.04
C GLY A 67 -0.22 5.72 9.17
N LYS A 68 -1.52 5.84 9.38
CA LYS A 68 -2.17 7.15 9.51
C LYS A 68 -1.53 8.00 10.62
N GLY A 69 -1.17 9.23 10.31
CA GLY A 69 -0.54 10.19 11.22
C GLY A 69 0.95 9.98 11.49
N LYS A 70 1.61 9.09 10.75
CA LYS A 70 3.05 8.77 10.90
C LYS A 70 3.93 9.45 9.85
N VAL A 71 3.35 9.93 8.74
CA VAL A 71 4.10 10.68 7.72
C VAL A 71 4.23 12.14 8.16
N SER A 72 5.43 12.71 8.00
CA SER A 72 5.69 14.09 8.33
C SER A 72 4.82 15.04 7.48
N PRO A 73 4.43 16.21 8.00
CA PRO A 73 3.58 17.15 7.26
C PRO A 73 4.16 17.54 5.89
N GLU A 74 5.48 17.71 5.82
CA GLU A 74 6.18 18.14 4.62
C GLU A 74 6.36 17.01 3.61
N MET A 75 6.22 15.75 4.02
CA MET A 75 6.30 14.58 3.14
C MET A 75 4.96 13.98 2.77
N GLY A 76 3.83 14.61 3.15
CA GLY A 76 2.49 14.18 2.71
C GLY A 76 1.49 13.90 3.82
N GLY A 77 1.90 13.95 5.11
CA GLY A 77 1.00 13.70 6.24
C GLY A 77 -0.16 14.69 6.41
N LYS A 78 -0.14 15.81 5.67
CA LYS A 78 -1.27 16.77 5.61
C LYS A 78 -2.35 16.36 4.59
N VAL A 79 -2.04 15.47 3.65
CA VAL A 79 -2.99 15.02 2.61
C VAL A 79 -4.02 14.09 3.24
N GLY A 80 -5.29 14.44 3.12
CA GLY A 80 -6.39 13.62 3.61
C GLY A 80 -6.70 12.45 2.69
N VAL A 81 -6.11 11.29 2.94
CA VAL A 81 -6.45 10.05 2.23
C VAL A 81 -7.88 9.64 2.55
N GLY A 82 -8.64 9.23 1.54
CA GLY A 82 -9.93 8.58 1.72
C GLY A 82 -10.21 7.59 0.60
N PHE A 83 -10.93 6.53 0.94
CA PHE A 83 -11.42 5.55 -0.03
C PHE A 83 -12.43 6.18 -1.00
N SER A 84 -13.33 7.01 -0.48
CA SER A 84 -14.21 7.82 -1.32
C SER A 84 -13.41 8.91 -2.03
N SER A 85 -13.82 9.24 -3.25
CA SER A 85 -13.28 10.42 -3.95
C SER A 85 -13.68 11.72 -3.24
N ILE A 86 -12.96 12.80 -3.57
CA ILE A 86 -13.36 14.17 -3.27
C ILE A 86 -14.83 14.40 -3.65
N PHE A 87 -15.59 15.02 -2.76
CA PHE A 87 -16.92 15.51 -3.07
C PHE A 87 -16.86 16.93 -3.65
N TRP A 88 -17.25 17.07 -4.92
CA TRP A 88 -17.41 18.32 -5.67
C TRP A 88 -16.17 19.21 -5.77
N ASN A 89 -15.78 19.93 -4.72
CA ASN A 89 -14.68 20.88 -4.76
C ASN A 89 -14.09 21.16 -3.35
N THR A 90 -12.83 20.78 -3.13
CA THR A 90 -12.12 21.03 -1.87
C THR A 90 -11.88 22.52 -1.61
N ALA A 91 -11.73 23.37 -2.64
CA ALA A 91 -11.50 24.79 -2.47
C ALA A 91 -12.73 25.51 -1.86
N TRP A 92 -13.93 25.05 -2.16
CA TRP A 92 -15.18 25.66 -1.67
C TRP A 92 -15.66 25.06 -0.34
N THR A 93 -15.11 23.91 0.05
CA THR A 93 -15.38 23.25 1.35
C THR A 93 -14.28 23.53 2.39
N GLY A 94 -13.43 24.53 2.16
CA GLY A 94 -12.35 24.90 3.09
C GLY A 94 -11.27 23.82 3.24
N GLY A 95 -11.03 23.03 2.20
CA GLY A 95 -10.08 21.92 2.23
C GLY A 95 -10.61 20.68 2.95
N GLN A 96 -11.92 20.44 2.94
CA GLN A 96 -12.52 19.25 3.54
C GLN A 96 -11.90 17.97 2.96
N LYS A 97 -11.61 17.00 3.84
CA LYS A 97 -11.12 15.67 3.46
C LYS A 97 -12.27 14.81 2.89
N PRO A 98 -11.98 13.85 2.00
CA PRO A 98 -10.66 13.48 1.47
C PRO A 98 -10.15 14.44 0.39
N HIS A 99 -8.85 14.38 0.11
CA HIS A 99 -8.14 15.15 -0.91
C HIS A 99 -7.73 14.28 -2.11
N THR A 100 -8.14 13.02 -2.13
CA THR A 100 -7.67 12.01 -3.09
C THR A 100 -8.83 11.42 -3.89
N LEU A 101 -8.53 10.87 -5.07
CA LEU A 101 -9.50 10.32 -6.04
C LEU A 101 -9.39 8.80 -6.21
N GLY A 102 -8.73 8.11 -5.29
CA GLY A 102 -8.48 6.66 -5.35
C GLY A 102 -7.03 6.33 -5.69
N ILE A 103 -6.80 5.06 -6.04
CA ILE A 103 -5.47 4.52 -6.38
C ILE A 103 -5.33 4.27 -7.88
N LEU A 104 -4.08 4.26 -8.35
CA LEU A 104 -3.68 3.76 -9.66
C LEU A 104 -2.49 2.81 -9.47
N CYS A 105 -2.60 1.58 -9.95
CA CYS A 105 -1.52 0.60 -9.90
C CYS A 105 -1.47 -0.28 -11.16
N ASN A 106 -0.41 -1.07 -11.29
CA ASN A 106 -0.37 -2.17 -12.25
C ASN A 106 -0.75 -3.47 -11.52
N PRO A 107 -1.92 -4.08 -11.80
CA PRO A 107 -2.33 -5.34 -11.18
C PRO A 107 -1.36 -6.51 -11.37
N LYS A 108 -0.54 -6.44 -12.43
CA LYS A 108 0.48 -7.46 -12.73
C LYS A 108 1.82 -7.18 -12.07
N HIS A 109 1.93 -6.14 -11.24
CA HIS A 109 3.16 -5.88 -10.50
C HIS A 109 3.43 -7.02 -9.51
N PRO A 110 4.64 -7.59 -9.44
CA PRO A 110 4.93 -8.73 -8.55
C PRO A 110 4.58 -8.49 -7.08
N ALA A 111 4.77 -7.26 -6.58
CA ALA A 111 4.32 -6.82 -5.25
C ALA A 111 2.83 -7.09 -4.95
N LEU A 112 1.98 -7.15 -5.97
CA LEU A 112 0.52 -7.32 -5.86
C LEU A 112 0.04 -8.70 -6.34
N GLU A 113 0.96 -9.63 -6.67
CA GLU A 113 0.63 -10.95 -7.23
C GLU A 113 -0.31 -11.76 -6.33
N LEU A 114 -0.11 -11.68 -5.00
CA LEU A 114 -0.96 -12.34 -4.02
C LEU A 114 -2.00 -11.39 -3.42
N PHE A 115 -2.29 -10.27 -4.09
CA PHE A 115 -3.32 -9.32 -3.68
C PHE A 115 -4.22 -8.98 -4.90
N PRO A 116 -5.23 -9.82 -5.18
CA PRO A 116 -6.11 -9.67 -6.35
C PRO A 116 -6.70 -8.27 -6.40
N THR A 117 -6.34 -7.52 -7.44
CA THR A 117 -6.69 -6.12 -7.57
C THR A 117 -6.86 -5.73 -9.02
N GLU A 118 -7.56 -4.61 -9.23
CA GLU A 118 -7.63 -3.90 -10.49
C GLU A 118 -6.69 -2.70 -10.49
N TYR A 119 -6.59 -2.02 -11.63
CA TYR A 119 -5.70 -0.86 -11.78
C TYR A 119 -6.23 0.38 -11.06
N HIS A 120 -7.43 0.32 -10.46
CA HIS A 120 -8.10 1.39 -9.74
C HIS A 120 -8.61 0.92 -8.37
N SER A 121 -9.10 1.84 -7.55
CA SER A 121 -9.70 1.51 -6.25
C SER A 121 -10.92 0.60 -6.40
N ASN A 122 -10.99 -0.41 -5.54
CA ASN A 122 -12.15 -1.26 -5.29
C ASN A 122 -12.07 -1.75 -3.82
N TRP A 123 -13.08 -2.44 -3.31
CA TRP A 123 -13.29 -2.64 -1.86
C TRP A 123 -12.13 -3.29 -1.09
N GLN A 124 -11.27 -4.09 -1.72
CA GLN A 124 -10.04 -4.61 -1.11
C GLN A 124 -9.08 -3.52 -0.62
N TRP A 125 -9.16 -2.30 -1.17
CA TRP A 125 -8.34 -1.17 -0.74
C TRP A 125 -8.94 -0.39 0.44
N TRP A 126 -10.16 -0.71 0.89
CA TRP A 126 -10.85 0.03 1.95
C TRP A 126 -10.00 0.14 3.22
N ASP A 127 -9.53 -0.99 3.73
CA ASP A 127 -8.72 -1.02 4.95
C ASP A 127 -7.40 -0.25 4.78
N ALA A 128 -6.67 -0.52 3.69
CA ALA A 128 -5.41 0.13 3.38
C ALA A 128 -5.55 1.65 3.32
N MET A 129 -6.54 2.17 2.60
CA MET A 129 -6.77 3.61 2.46
C MET A 129 -7.29 4.26 3.75
N SER A 130 -8.01 3.52 4.59
CA SER A 130 -8.53 4.03 5.87
C SER A 130 -7.44 4.18 6.94
N HIS A 131 -6.37 3.39 6.83
CA HIS A 131 -5.26 3.29 7.80
C HIS A 131 -3.92 3.75 7.23
N ALA A 132 -3.94 4.66 6.25
CA ALA A 132 -2.74 5.16 5.61
C ALA A 132 -2.58 6.68 5.65
N ASP A 133 -1.32 7.10 5.57
CA ASP A 133 -0.93 8.38 4.99
C ASP A 133 -0.32 8.13 3.60
N VAL A 134 -0.19 9.17 2.79
CA VAL A 134 0.52 9.13 1.50
C VAL A 134 1.87 9.84 1.60
N ILE A 135 2.80 9.42 0.75
CA ILE A 135 4.11 10.04 0.62
C ILE A 135 4.16 10.89 -0.67
N LYS A 136 4.53 12.17 -0.55
CA LYS A 136 4.82 13.06 -1.68
C LYS A 136 6.16 12.67 -2.28
N LEU A 137 6.14 12.19 -3.53
CA LEU A 137 7.34 11.78 -4.25
C LEU A 137 8.13 12.96 -4.83
N ASN A 138 7.53 14.15 -4.95
CA ASN A 138 8.21 15.34 -5.48
C ASN A 138 9.31 15.87 -4.56
N GLU A 139 9.31 15.47 -3.29
CA GLU A 139 10.29 15.92 -2.29
C GLU A 139 11.60 15.13 -2.36
N PHE A 140 11.67 14.07 -3.18
CA PHE A 140 12.89 13.30 -3.40
C PHE A 140 13.64 13.79 -4.64
N PRO A 141 14.98 13.71 -4.66
CA PRO A 141 15.78 14.15 -5.81
C PRO A 141 15.67 13.22 -7.02
N VAL A 142 15.14 12.01 -6.83
CA VAL A 142 14.99 10.98 -7.87
C VAL A 142 13.52 10.79 -8.24
N GLN A 143 13.26 10.49 -9.51
CA GLN A 143 11.91 10.30 -10.02
C GLN A 143 11.38 8.90 -9.70
N ILE A 144 11.09 8.64 -8.42
CA ILE A 144 10.55 7.35 -7.96
C ILE A 144 9.24 7.03 -8.69
N LYS A 145 9.12 5.78 -9.17
CA LYS A 145 7.88 5.25 -9.71
C LYS A 145 7.13 4.52 -8.59
N PRO A 146 5.90 4.94 -8.23
CA PRO A 146 5.12 4.24 -7.23
C PRO A 146 4.66 2.87 -7.74
N ILE A 147 4.66 1.88 -6.84
CA ILE A 147 3.99 0.58 -7.06
C ILE A 147 2.47 0.79 -7.01
N VAL A 148 2.01 1.55 -6.00
CA VAL A 148 0.63 2.01 -5.86
C VAL A 148 0.64 3.52 -5.72
N ARG A 149 0.11 4.20 -6.74
CA ARG A 149 -0.06 5.66 -6.75
C ARG A 149 -1.40 6.00 -6.11
N VAL A 150 -1.44 7.10 -5.36
CA VAL A 150 -2.70 7.76 -5.01
C VAL A 150 -2.92 8.93 -5.95
N ILE A 151 -4.12 9.05 -6.50
CA ILE A 151 -4.49 10.18 -7.34
C ILE A 151 -4.87 11.34 -6.43
N ASP A 152 -4.13 12.45 -6.55
CA ASP A 152 -4.39 13.67 -5.80
C ASP A 152 -5.53 14.48 -6.41
N ASP A 153 -5.90 15.58 -5.75
CA ASP A 153 -6.82 16.56 -6.30
C ASP A 153 -6.28 17.23 -7.58
N TRP A 154 -7.21 17.79 -8.37
CA TRP A 154 -6.89 18.45 -9.65
C TRP A 154 -6.28 19.85 -9.50
N PHE A 155 -6.28 20.45 -8.30
CA PHE A 155 -5.69 21.77 -8.06
C PHE A 155 -4.19 21.69 -7.85
N THR A 156 -3.73 20.68 -7.11
CA THR A 156 -2.34 20.54 -6.68
C THR A 156 -1.62 19.41 -7.38
N ASN A 157 -2.35 18.37 -7.79
CA ASN A 157 -1.85 17.27 -8.62
C ASN A 157 -0.51 16.71 -8.15
N ARG A 158 -0.36 16.52 -6.83
CA ARG A 158 0.90 16.04 -6.26
C ARG A 158 1.14 14.60 -6.71
N ARG A 159 2.41 14.23 -6.86
CA ARG A 159 2.80 12.83 -7.10
C ARG A 159 2.80 12.11 -5.77
N LEU A 160 1.72 11.39 -5.48
CA LEU A 160 1.52 10.69 -4.21
C LEU A 160 1.73 9.18 -4.37
N ALA A 161 2.44 8.57 -3.43
CA ALA A 161 2.61 7.13 -3.34
C ALA A 161 1.97 6.58 -2.07
N LEU A 162 1.34 5.41 -2.20
CA LEU A 162 0.97 4.55 -1.09
C LEU A 162 2.04 3.48 -0.84
N LEU A 163 2.61 2.95 -1.93
CA LEU A 163 3.70 1.97 -1.94
C LEU A 163 4.76 2.36 -2.96
N PHE A 164 6.03 2.32 -2.58
CA PHE A 164 7.17 2.47 -3.48
C PHE A 164 8.40 1.79 -2.89
N GLU A 165 9.43 1.59 -3.72
CA GLU A 165 10.66 0.93 -3.31
C GLU A 165 11.91 1.70 -3.72
N VAL A 166 12.98 1.54 -2.93
CA VAL A 166 14.28 2.18 -3.14
C VAL A 166 15.42 1.34 -2.56
N LYS A 167 16.63 1.54 -3.08
CA LYS A 167 17.89 1.13 -2.48
C LYS A 167 18.29 2.12 -1.39
N VAL A 168 18.86 1.62 -0.30
CA VAL A 168 19.43 2.45 0.77
C VAL A 168 20.77 1.86 1.19
N GLY A 169 21.87 2.47 0.74
CA GLY A 169 23.20 1.88 0.86
C GLY A 169 23.26 0.56 0.08
N LYS A 170 23.62 -0.53 0.77
CA LYS A 170 23.63 -1.89 0.18
C LYS A 170 22.26 -2.59 0.29
N GLY A 171 21.37 -2.07 1.13
CA GLY A 171 20.08 -2.68 1.44
C GLY A 171 18.97 -2.23 0.51
N LYS A 172 17.81 -2.87 0.67
CA LYS A 172 16.59 -2.61 -0.10
C LYS A 172 15.45 -2.27 0.83
N LEU A 173 14.70 -1.23 0.50
CA LEU A 173 13.63 -0.69 1.33
C LEU A 173 12.34 -0.64 0.50
N LEU A 174 11.29 -1.29 1.01
CA LEU A 174 9.93 -1.08 0.57
C LEU A 174 9.26 -0.12 1.56
N VAL A 175 8.75 1.00 1.07
CA VAL A 175 8.07 2.02 1.89
C VAL A 175 6.58 1.90 1.67
N SER A 176 5.84 1.74 2.77
CA SER A 176 4.39 1.68 2.79
C SER A 176 3.83 2.80 3.66
N GLY A 177 2.93 3.60 3.08
CA GLY A 177 2.10 4.55 3.82
C GLY A 177 1.00 3.88 4.64
N ILE A 178 0.74 2.59 4.40
CA ILE A 178 -0.31 1.77 5.01
C ILE A 178 0.21 1.11 6.28
N ASP A 179 -0.61 1.13 7.33
CA ASP A 179 -0.43 0.31 8.54
C ASP A 179 -0.64 -1.18 8.21
N LEU A 180 0.47 -1.92 8.18
CA LEU A 180 0.53 -3.36 7.94
C LEU A 180 1.10 -4.11 9.16
N HIS A 181 0.91 -3.60 10.38
CA HIS A 181 1.40 -4.25 11.60
C HIS A 181 0.39 -4.23 12.75
N THR A 182 -0.53 -3.26 12.82
CA THR A 182 -1.52 -3.16 13.89
C THR A 182 -2.75 -4.01 13.61
N ASN A 183 -3.15 -4.83 14.60
CA ASN A 183 -4.41 -5.60 14.61
C ASN A 183 -4.67 -6.44 13.34
N LEU A 184 -3.63 -7.07 12.78
CA LEU A 184 -3.73 -7.82 11.53
C LEU A 184 -4.69 -9.02 11.60
N ASP A 185 -4.98 -9.53 12.78
CA ASP A 185 -5.93 -10.64 12.95
C ASP A 185 -7.37 -10.26 12.63
N SER A 186 -7.70 -8.96 12.64
CA SER A 186 -9.03 -8.45 12.26
C SER A 186 -9.03 -7.66 10.94
N ARG A 187 -7.86 -7.48 10.31
CA ARG A 187 -7.67 -6.68 9.08
C ARG A 187 -7.21 -7.58 7.94
N TYR A 188 -8.15 -8.33 7.36
CA TYR A 188 -7.85 -9.39 6.39
C TYR A 188 -7.16 -8.86 5.12
N GLU A 189 -7.57 -7.70 4.62
CA GLU A 189 -6.97 -7.06 3.45
C GLU A 189 -5.51 -6.64 3.72
N ALA A 190 -5.24 -6.02 4.87
CA ALA A 190 -3.87 -5.66 5.27
C ALA A 190 -2.99 -6.90 5.46
N LYS A 191 -3.53 -7.95 6.09
CA LYS A 191 -2.81 -9.22 6.29
C LYS A 191 -2.46 -9.86 4.94
N GLN A 192 -3.38 -9.86 3.98
CA GLN A 192 -3.12 -10.38 2.64
C GLN A 192 -2.13 -9.50 1.86
N LEU A 193 -2.27 -8.18 1.92
CA LEU A 193 -1.34 -7.26 1.27
C LEU A 193 0.08 -7.43 1.83
N LEU A 194 0.24 -7.50 3.15
CA LEU A 194 1.53 -7.79 3.80
C LEU A 194 2.12 -9.11 3.30
N LYS A 195 1.31 -10.17 3.15
CA LYS A 195 1.79 -11.44 2.59
C LYS A 195 2.30 -11.26 1.15
N SER A 196 1.58 -10.53 0.31
CA SER A 196 1.99 -10.27 -1.08
C SER A 196 3.31 -9.49 -1.14
N LEU A 197 3.44 -8.43 -0.32
CA LEU A 197 4.67 -7.64 -0.25
C LEU A 197 5.85 -8.45 0.28
N ASN A 198 5.65 -9.27 1.32
CA ASN A 198 6.69 -10.16 1.82
C ASN A 198 7.11 -11.20 0.78
N ASN A 199 6.17 -11.80 0.04
CA ASN A 199 6.50 -12.72 -1.04
C ASN A 199 7.38 -12.03 -2.10
N TYR A 200 6.98 -10.84 -2.51
CA TYR A 200 7.73 -10.03 -3.46
C TYR A 200 9.14 -9.69 -2.98
N MET A 201 9.29 -9.21 -1.74
CA MET A 201 10.58 -8.84 -1.16
C MET A 201 11.54 -10.03 -1.01
N ASN A 202 11.02 -11.26 -0.88
CA ASN A 202 11.83 -12.48 -0.87
C ASN A 202 12.20 -12.98 -2.28
N SER A 203 11.60 -12.43 -3.34
CA SER A 203 11.90 -12.80 -4.73
C SER A 203 13.05 -11.97 -5.32
N GLU A 204 13.61 -12.46 -6.43
CA GLU A 204 14.59 -11.72 -7.23
C GLU A 204 13.98 -10.47 -7.90
N ALA A 205 12.65 -10.43 -8.07
CA ALA A 205 11.95 -9.28 -8.66
C ALA A 205 11.96 -8.04 -7.76
N PHE A 206 12.29 -8.18 -6.46
CA PHE A 206 12.54 -7.04 -5.59
C PHE A 206 13.95 -6.50 -5.83
N ASP A 207 14.10 -5.71 -6.89
CA ASP A 207 15.33 -5.02 -7.23
C ASP A 207 15.09 -3.53 -7.54
N PRO A 208 15.02 -2.68 -6.48
CA PRO A 208 14.70 -1.27 -6.66
C PRO A 208 15.75 -0.56 -7.53
N GLU A 209 15.30 0.23 -8.48
CA GLU A 209 16.19 0.94 -9.42
C GLU A 209 16.80 2.21 -8.78
N PHE A 210 15.99 2.95 -8.02
CA PHE A 210 16.37 4.24 -7.44
C PHE A 210 16.99 4.08 -6.05
N ALA A 211 17.93 4.95 -5.72
CA ALA A 211 18.56 4.98 -4.40
C ALA A 211 18.20 6.26 -3.64
N LEU A 212 18.02 6.13 -2.33
CA LEU A 212 17.87 7.24 -1.38
C LEU A 212 18.84 7.04 -0.21
N THR A 213 19.21 8.16 0.41
CA THR A 213 19.97 8.21 1.65
C THR A 213 19.05 7.98 2.85
N ILE A 214 19.63 7.53 3.97
CA ILE A 214 18.90 7.39 5.24
C ILE A 214 18.29 8.72 5.69
N SER A 215 18.98 9.84 5.43
CA SER A 215 18.46 11.18 5.78
C SER A 215 17.17 11.50 5.03
N GLU A 216 17.10 11.18 3.74
CA GLU A 216 15.90 11.41 2.93
C GLU A 216 14.74 10.52 3.36
N ILE A 217 15.00 9.26 3.73
CA ILE A 217 13.96 8.38 4.28
C ILE A 217 13.47 8.86 5.64
N ASN A 218 14.36 9.33 6.51
CA ASN A 218 13.98 9.84 7.82
C ASN A 218 13.08 11.06 7.74
N ASN A 219 13.18 11.88 6.69
CA ASN A 219 12.28 13.01 6.49
C ASN A 219 10.81 12.58 6.35
N ILE A 220 10.55 11.34 5.92
CA ILE A 220 9.20 10.78 5.77
C ILE A 220 8.53 10.61 7.13
N VAL A 221 9.27 10.21 8.16
CA VAL A 221 8.71 9.82 9.46
C VAL A 221 8.52 11.05 10.35
N LYS A 222 7.36 11.14 10.99
CA LYS A 222 7.05 12.19 11.97
C LYS A 222 7.74 11.98 13.32
#